data_AF-A0A2D3D4Z1-F1
#
_entry.id   AF-A0A2D3D4Z1-F1
#
_cell.length_a   1.000
_cell.length_b   1.000
_cell.length_c   1.000
_cell.angle_alpha   90.00
_cell.angle_beta   90.00
_cell.angle_gamma   90.00
#
_symmetry.space_group_name_H-M   'P 1'
#
loop_
_entity.id
_entity.type
_entity.pdbx_description
1 polymer ?
#
loop_
_entity_poly.entity_id
_entity_poly.type
_entity_poly.pdbx_seq_one_letter_code
_entity_poly.pdbx_strand_id
1 'polypeptide(L)'
;MERLTLGSRIATATLCAGALIASFAIGLPNVYADDTATDTDVKDSITTTEDRTDLASTVVAGDGEGTINVHYAHDEAGLEGVVFHLYNVAKWANEGGYESIGDFADAEQYPVSWDVLNADPQTFRDMANTLAGYIDVNGTKPAASAMTDADGNVTFEKVGDGMFLITAERLVEKTLECASSAMLVALPNVHVEDGANQRVVNIEPKSDCVVPEIKTETLNVKKVWKDAGNNDRPKSITVELLKNGESQETIELSDANNWQHTWAELESGNDWKVVEKDVPAGYTTISDYDMTAEDEASVTITNTKPAPPVTPQKPPAQTGADIALVVVVAGAALVLGVLLIVKSRKKEA
;
A
#
# COMPACT_ATOMS: atom_id res chain seq x y z
N MET A 1 36.18 36.95 -22.63
CA MET A 1 37.24 35.93 -22.48
C MET A 1 37.58 35.94 -21.00
N GLU A 2 37.44 34.91 -20.17
CA GLU A 2 37.40 33.44 -20.28
C GLU A 2 36.40 32.92 -19.21
N ARG A 3 35.45 32.03 -19.56
CA ARG A 3 35.39 30.59 -19.21
C ARG A 3 35.66 30.24 -17.73
N LEU A 4 34.58 29.88 -17.03
CA LEU A 4 34.61 29.04 -15.82
C LEU A 4 33.91 27.70 -16.14
N THR A 5 34.65 26.62 -15.93
CA THR A 5 34.31 25.22 -16.20
C THR A 5 33.42 24.61 -15.11
N LEU A 6 32.40 23.89 -15.55
CA LEU A 6 31.45 23.12 -14.75
C LEU A 6 32.06 21.76 -14.38
N GLY A 7 32.15 21.44 -13.09
CA GLY A 7 32.55 20.13 -12.58
C GLY A 7 31.39 19.46 -11.84
N SER A 8 30.78 18.45 -12.46
CA SER A 8 29.75 17.59 -11.88
C SER A 8 30.38 16.57 -10.92
N ARG A 9 29.83 16.45 -9.71
CA ARG A 9 30.02 15.29 -8.83
C ARG A 9 28.66 14.89 -8.27
N ILE A 10 28.20 13.72 -8.66
CA ILE A 10 27.01 13.03 -8.15
C ILE A 10 27.44 12.29 -6.88
N ALA A 11 26.75 12.53 -5.77
CA ALA A 11 26.89 11.79 -4.53
C ALA A 11 25.60 10.98 -4.31
N THR A 12 25.75 9.65 -4.26
CA THR A 12 24.68 8.70 -3.98
C THR A 12 24.39 8.68 -2.48
N ALA A 13 23.15 8.97 -2.09
CA ALA A 13 22.69 8.88 -0.71
C ALA A 13 21.99 7.53 -0.48
N THR A 14 22.61 6.70 0.37
CA THR A 14 22.04 5.47 0.91
C THR A 14 21.08 5.82 2.06
N LEU A 15 19.79 5.52 1.92
CA LEU A 15 18.83 5.62 3.02
C LEU A 15 18.78 4.29 3.78
N CYS A 16 19.09 4.36 5.08
CA CYS A 16 18.65 3.38 6.07
C CYS A 16 17.22 3.72 6.51
N ALA A 17 16.34 2.72 6.57
CA ALA A 17 15.15 2.77 7.43
C ALA A 17 14.82 1.34 7.88
N GLY A 18 15.05 1.07 9.16
CA GLY A 18 14.51 -0.10 9.83
C GLY A 18 13.09 0.20 10.31
N ALA A 19 12.20 -0.76 10.16
CA ALA A 19 10.90 -0.76 10.81
C ALA A 19 10.66 -2.14 11.43
N LEU A 20 10.68 -2.16 12.76
CA LEU A 20 10.16 -3.22 13.61
C LEU A 20 8.63 -3.24 13.46
N ILE A 21 8.04 -4.40 13.18
CA ILE A 21 6.60 -4.62 13.39
C ILE A 21 6.43 -5.87 14.25
N ALA A 22 5.75 -5.66 15.37
CA ALA A 22 5.47 -6.66 16.40
C ALA A 22 4.40 -7.65 15.92
N SER A 23 4.64 -8.95 16.11
CA SER A 23 3.66 -10.00 15.87
C SER A 23 2.53 -9.96 16.92
N PHE A 24 1.31 -9.75 16.45
CA PHE A 24 0.10 -10.02 17.22
C PHE A 24 -0.24 -11.51 17.12
N ALA A 25 -0.25 -12.20 18.26
CA ALA A 25 -0.80 -13.54 18.38
C ALA A 25 -2.33 -13.44 18.50
N ILE A 26 -3.06 -14.07 17.58
CA ILE A 26 -4.48 -14.36 17.77
C ILE A 26 -4.67 -15.83 17.40
N GLY A 27 -4.92 -16.64 18.43
CA GLY A 27 -5.29 -18.04 18.27
C GLY A 27 -6.69 -18.15 17.65
N LEU A 28 -6.85 -19.17 16.81
CA LEU A 28 -8.16 -19.61 16.33
C LEU A 28 -8.30 -21.13 16.54
N PRO A 29 -9.56 -21.58 16.79
CA PRO A 29 -9.84 -22.91 17.31
C PRO A 29 -9.89 -23.97 16.22
N ASN A 30 -9.43 -25.18 16.57
CA ASN A 30 -9.63 -26.40 15.80
C ASN A 30 -11.13 -26.69 15.64
N VAL A 31 -11.60 -26.74 14.40
CA VAL A 31 -12.80 -27.49 14.00
C VAL A 31 -12.45 -28.19 12.69
N TYR A 32 -12.19 -29.49 12.76
CA TYR A 32 -12.27 -30.36 11.59
C TYR A 32 -13.53 -31.21 11.73
N ALA A 33 -14.36 -31.19 10.70
CA ALA A 33 -15.57 -31.97 10.60
C ALA A 33 -15.22 -33.45 10.36
N ASP A 34 -15.95 -34.27 11.11
CA ASP A 34 -16.04 -35.71 11.15
C ASP A 34 -16.56 -36.27 9.80
N ASP A 35 -15.88 -37.28 9.26
CA ASP A 35 -16.37 -38.07 8.13
C ASP A 35 -16.92 -39.38 8.69
N THR A 36 -18.25 -39.49 8.65
CA THR A 36 -19.00 -40.57 9.28
C THR A 36 -18.88 -41.87 8.48
N ALA A 37 -18.19 -42.87 9.05
CA ALA A 37 -18.37 -44.28 8.70
C ALA A 37 -18.79 -45.04 9.96
N THR A 38 -19.95 -45.70 9.89
CA THR A 38 -20.61 -46.38 11.00
C THR A 38 -19.84 -47.60 11.47
N ASP A 39 -19.43 -47.57 12.75
CA ASP A 39 -18.89 -48.67 13.54
C ASP A 39 -20.01 -49.60 14.01
N THR A 40 -19.92 -50.88 13.67
CA THR A 40 -20.45 -51.96 14.50
C THR A 40 -19.41 -53.06 14.59
N ASP A 41 -18.86 -53.18 15.80
CA ASP A 41 -18.24 -54.37 16.39
C ASP A 41 -17.04 -54.95 15.62
N VAL A 42 -15.83 -54.75 16.14
CA VAL A 42 -15.01 -55.81 16.76
C VAL A 42 -13.93 -55.17 17.63
N LYS A 43 -14.10 -55.30 18.96
CA LYS A 43 -12.98 -55.36 19.91
C LYS A 43 -12.16 -56.61 19.58
N ASP A 44 -10.99 -56.43 18.97
CA ASP A 44 -9.75 -57.09 19.39
C ASP A 44 -8.63 -56.81 18.39
N SER A 45 -7.43 -56.70 18.95
CA SER A 45 -6.14 -56.96 18.32
C SER A 45 -5.37 -55.77 17.75
N ILE A 46 -4.11 -55.73 18.20
CA ILE A 46 -2.91 -55.22 17.55
C ILE A 46 -2.58 -53.74 17.80
N THR A 47 -1.87 -53.51 18.93
CA THR A 47 -0.76 -52.57 18.96
C THR A 47 0.43 -53.19 18.24
N THR A 48 0.61 -52.88 16.96
CA THR A 48 1.93 -52.87 16.33
C THR A 48 2.17 -51.46 15.82
N THR A 49 2.96 -50.71 16.56
CA THR A 49 3.82 -49.70 15.97
C THR A 49 4.70 -50.49 14.99
N GLU A 50 4.44 -50.38 13.68
CA GLU A 50 5.33 -50.99 12.70
C GLU A 50 6.71 -50.36 12.86
N ASP A 51 7.67 -51.19 13.23
CA ASP A 51 9.07 -50.86 13.33
C ASP A 51 9.61 -50.64 11.91
N ARG A 52 9.43 -49.42 11.37
CA ARG A 52 9.89 -49.02 10.02
C ARG A 52 11.41 -48.79 9.93
N THR A 53 12.19 -49.36 10.86
CA THR A 53 13.66 -49.31 10.82
C THR A 53 14.24 -50.11 9.64
N ASP A 54 13.45 -51.01 9.05
CA ASP A 54 13.82 -51.79 7.87
C ASP A 54 13.76 -50.99 6.55
N LEU A 55 12.82 -50.03 6.43
CA LEU A 55 12.70 -49.12 5.27
C LEU A 55 13.92 -48.21 5.09
N ALA A 56 14.63 -47.89 6.18
CA ALA A 56 15.84 -47.07 6.16
C ALA A 56 17.09 -47.85 5.69
N SER A 57 17.10 -49.18 5.86
CA SER A 57 18.29 -50.01 5.67
C SER A 57 18.62 -50.35 4.20
N THR A 58 17.71 -50.07 3.27
CA THR A 58 17.82 -50.38 1.84
C THR A 58 17.96 -49.16 0.94
N VAL A 59 18.00 -47.94 1.51
CA VAL A 59 18.18 -46.69 0.77
C VAL A 59 19.66 -46.53 0.43
N VAL A 60 20.08 -47.14 -0.68
CA VAL A 60 21.35 -46.78 -1.32
C VAL A 60 21.09 -45.49 -2.09
N ALA A 61 21.79 -44.40 -1.72
CA ALA A 61 21.83 -43.18 -2.54
C ALA A 61 22.18 -43.59 -3.98
N GLY A 62 21.19 -43.54 -4.86
CA GLY A 62 21.31 -43.95 -6.24
C GLY A 62 21.81 -42.77 -7.06
N ASP A 63 22.48 -43.06 -8.16
CA ASP A 63 22.86 -42.12 -9.21
C ASP A 63 21.65 -41.56 -10.00
N GLY A 64 20.43 -41.65 -9.45
CA GLY A 64 19.20 -41.32 -10.14
C GLY A 64 18.82 -39.86 -10.03
N GLU A 65 18.46 -39.26 -11.16
CA GLU A 65 17.76 -37.97 -11.21
C GLU A 65 16.26 -38.17 -10.91
N GLY A 66 15.66 -37.22 -10.22
CA GLY A 66 14.24 -37.16 -9.90
C GLY A 66 13.58 -35.85 -10.34
N THR A 67 12.27 -35.77 -10.09
CA THR A 67 11.41 -34.65 -10.46
C THR A 67 10.56 -34.25 -9.26
N ILE A 68 10.50 -32.94 -8.99
CA ILE A 68 9.57 -32.37 -8.03
C ILE A 68 8.61 -31.47 -8.80
N ASN A 69 7.33 -31.82 -8.80
CA ASN A 69 6.25 -31.00 -9.35
C ASN A 69 5.57 -30.25 -8.21
N VAL A 70 5.32 -28.97 -8.42
CA VAL A 70 4.60 -28.10 -7.51
C VAL A 70 3.35 -27.62 -8.23
N HIS A 71 2.20 -27.76 -7.58
CA HIS A 71 0.97 -27.11 -7.99
C HIS A 71 0.58 -26.13 -6.88
N TYR A 72 0.60 -24.83 -7.20
CA TYR A 72 0.31 -23.76 -6.25
C TYR A 72 -0.99 -23.08 -6.63
N ALA A 73 -1.98 -23.17 -5.73
CA ALA A 73 -3.33 -22.72 -5.98
C ALA A 73 -3.96 -22.08 -4.74
N HIS A 74 -5.00 -21.27 -4.95
CA HIS A 74 -5.88 -20.74 -3.93
C HIS A 74 -7.33 -20.89 -4.42
N ASP A 75 -8.21 -21.44 -3.58
CA ASP A 75 -9.60 -21.76 -3.95
C ASP A 75 -9.72 -22.51 -5.29
N GLU A 76 -8.89 -23.53 -5.48
CA GLU A 76 -8.79 -24.36 -6.70
C GLU A 76 -8.24 -23.64 -7.95
N ALA A 77 -8.01 -22.33 -7.90
CA ALA A 77 -7.40 -21.56 -8.98
C ALA A 77 -5.87 -21.54 -8.86
N GLY A 78 -5.19 -21.91 -9.95
CA GLY A 78 -3.74 -21.82 -10.05
C GLY A 78 -3.24 -20.38 -9.88
N LEU A 79 -2.16 -20.21 -9.10
CA LEU A 79 -1.53 -18.91 -8.86
C LEU A 79 -0.33 -18.75 -9.81
N GLU A 80 -0.53 -17.97 -10.87
CA GLU A 80 0.50 -17.67 -11.89
C GLU A 80 1.56 -16.68 -11.37
N GLY A 81 2.78 -16.76 -11.90
CA GLY A 81 3.80 -15.72 -11.68
C GLY A 81 4.50 -15.78 -10.33
N VAL A 82 4.29 -16.83 -9.54
CA VAL A 82 4.92 -17.03 -8.24
C VAL A 82 6.26 -17.76 -8.43
N VAL A 83 7.34 -17.15 -7.96
CA VAL A 83 8.68 -17.76 -8.04
C VAL A 83 8.87 -18.73 -6.88
N PHE A 84 9.13 -19.99 -7.22
CA PHE A 84 9.56 -21.02 -6.29
C PHE A 84 11.08 -21.20 -6.33
N HIS A 85 11.63 -21.49 -5.17
CA HIS A 85 13.04 -21.73 -4.94
C HIS A 85 13.25 -23.12 -4.35
N LEU A 86 14.25 -23.85 -4.85
CA LEU A 86 14.69 -25.14 -4.33
C LEU A 86 16.08 -25.00 -3.72
N TYR A 87 16.22 -25.48 -2.49
CA TYR A 87 17.47 -25.48 -1.72
C TYR A 87 17.87 -26.89 -1.33
N ASN A 88 19.15 -27.22 -1.46
CA ASN A 88 19.69 -28.49 -0.99
C ASN A 88 20.05 -28.31 0.49
N VAL A 89 19.34 -29.00 1.39
CA VAL A 89 19.49 -28.78 2.84
C VAL A 89 20.17 -29.95 3.55
N ALA A 90 20.00 -31.18 3.04
CA ALA A 90 20.72 -32.35 3.50
C ALA A 90 20.91 -33.37 2.38
N LYS A 91 21.89 -34.26 2.56
CA LYS A 91 22.07 -35.48 1.76
C LYS A 91 21.68 -36.70 2.59
N TRP A 92 21.54 -37.85 1.95
CA TRP A 92 21.41 -39.13 2.65
C TRP A 92 22.70 -39.48 3.39
N ALA A 93 22.57 -39.89 4.65
CA ALA A 93 23.68 -40.40 5.45
C ALA A 93 23.95 -41.89 5.14
N ASN A 94 25.22 -42.32 5.22
CA ASN A 94 25.62 -43.70 4.94
C ASN A 94 24.98 -44.76 5.85
N GLU A 95 24.55 -44.36 7.05
CA GLU A 95 23.96 -45.22 8.07
C GLU A 95 22.42 -45.13 8.08
N GLY A 96 21.82 -44.42 7.11
CA GLY A 96 20.41 -44.04 7.10
C GLY A 96 20.17 -42.68 7.75
N GLY A 97 19.13 -41.97 7.29
CA GLY A 97 18.81 -40.61 7.75
C GLY A 97 19.45 -39.49 6.92
N TYR A 98 19.48 -38.28 7.48
CA TYR A 98 19.90 -37.06 6.79
C TYR A 98 21.15 -36.43 7.42
N GLU A 99 22.11 -36.05 6.59
CA GLU A 99 23.30 -35.27 6.97
C GLU A 99 23.20 -33.88 6.32
N SER A 100 23.19 -32.82 7.12
CA SER A 100 23.08 -31.45 6.61
C SER A 100 24.27 -31.03 5.78
N ILE A 101 24.03 -30.12 4.83
CA ILE A 101 25.04 -29.67 3.86
C ILE A 101 25.00 -28.16 3.66
N GLY A 102 26.05 -27.63 3.03
CA GLY A 102 26.12 -26.21 2.67
C GLY A 102 26.01 -25.30 3.89
N ASP A 103 25.20 -24.25 3.77
CA ASP A 103 24.98 -23.28 4.84
C ASP A 103 24.29 -23.89 6.08
N PHE A 104 23.69 -25.08 5.96
CA PHE A 104 23.01 -25.78 7.05
C PHE A 104 23.91 -26.79 7.79
N ALA A 105 25.18 -26.92 7.39
CA ALA A 105 26.13 -27.86 8.00
C ALA A 105 26.73 -27.36 9.32
N ASP A 106 26.68 -26.04 9.59
CA ASP A 106 27.20 -25.47 10.83
C ASP A 106 26.20 -25.67 11.97
N ALA A 107 26.39 -26.73 12.75
CA ALA A 107 25.53 -27.05 13.89
C ALA A 107 25.68 -26.10 15.08
N GLU A 108 26.75 -25.31 15.16
CA GLU A 108 26.89 -24.28 16.20
C GLU A 108 26.05 -23.05 15.85
N GLN A 109 25.99 -22.71 14.55
CA GLN A 109 25.20 -21.59 14.06
C GLN A 109 23.73 -21.95 13.82
N TYR A 110 23.44 -23.16 13.36
CA TYR A 110 22.10 -23.64 12.97
C TYR A 110 21.77 -24.98 13.64
N PRO A 111 21.56 -25.01 14.97
CA PRO A 111 21.25 -26.24 15.67
C PRO A 111 19.82 -26.70 15.38
N VAL A 112 19.66 -27.59 14.40
CA VAL A 112 18.40 -28.29 14.11
C VAL A 112 18.57 -29.80 14.22
N SER A 113 17.51 -30.48 14.66
CA SER A 113 17.50 -31.94 14.74
C SER A 113 17.24 -32.53 13.35
N TRP A 114 18.20 -33.29 12.82
CA TRP A 114 18.10 -33.98 11.53
C TRP A 114 17.51 -35.39 11.63
N ASP A 115 17.15 -35.82 12.84
CA ASP A 115 16.42 -37.08 13.08
C ASP A 115 14.93 -36.93 12.73
N VAL A 116 14.66 -36.77 11.43
CA VAL A 116 13.32 -36.54 10.89
C VAL A 116 12.85 -37.64 9.94
N LEU A 117 13.62 -38.72 9.79
CA LEU A 117 13.29 -39.80 8.86
C LEU A 117 11.96 -40.51 9.19
N ASN A 118 11.41 -40.37 10.40
CA ASN A 118 10.09 -40.88 10.75
C ASN A 118 9.27 -39.85 11.54
N ALA A 119 9.60 -38.58 11.39
CA ALA A 119 8.91 -37.51 12.09
C ALA A 119 7.45 -37.38 11.61
N ASP A 120 6.58 -36.93 12.51
CA ASP A 120 5.21 -36.63 12.16
C ASP A 120 5.12 -35.40 11.22
N PRO A 121 3.99 -35.21 10.52
CA PRO A 121 3.85 -34.11 9.57
C PRO A 121 4.01 -32.71 10.17
N GLN A 122 3.72 -32.50 11.46
CA GLN A 122 3.91 -31.20 12.11
C GLN A 122 5.39 -30.91 12.32
N THR A 123 6.14 -31.89 12.80
CA THR A 123 7.60 -31.77 12.96
C THR A 123 8.29 -31.43 11.63
N PHE A 124 7.88 -32.05 10.52
CA PHE A 124 8.39 -31.70 9.18
C PHE A 124 8.08 -30.25 8.79
N ARG A 125 6.87 -29.76 9.08
CA ARG A 125 6.50 -28.35 8.80
C ARG A 125 7.30 -27.37 9.64
N ASP A 126 7.47 -27.66 10.92
CA ASP A 126 8.21 -26.78 11.84
C ASP A 126 9.69 -26.71 11.46
N MET A 127 10.27 -27.84 11.03
CA MET A 127 11.62 -27.87 10.47
C MET A 127 11.71 -27.05 9.17
N ALA A 128 10.76 -27.20 8.24
CA ALA A 128 10.75 -26.44 6.99
C ALA A 128 10.73 -24.92 7.25
N ASN A 129 9.87 -24.47 8.17
CA ASN A 129 9.78 -23.06 8.57
C ASN A 129 11.08 -22.56 9.24
N THR A 130 11.70 -23.39 10.08
CA THR A 130 12.96 -23.05 10.73
C THR A 130 14.08 -22.85 9.70
N LEU A 131 14.19 -23.77 8.74
CA LEU A 131 15.20 -23.69 7.67
C LEU A 131 14.95 -22.51 6.73
N ALA A 132 13.69 -22.20 6.41
CA ALA A 132 13.34 -21.01 5.64
C ALA A 132 13.80 -19.72 6.35
N GLY A 133 13.60 -19.61 7.67
CA GLY A 133 14.12 -18.48 8.44
C GLY A 133 15.64 -18.35 8.41
N TYR A 134 16.38 -19.47 8.39
CA TYR A 134 17.84 -19.43 8.24
C TYR A 134 18.28 -18.94 6.86
N ILE A 135 17.57 -19.32 5.79
CA ILE A 135 17.83 -18.79 4.45
C ILE A 135 17.69 -17.27 4.44
N ASP A 136 16.62 -16.73 5.03
CA ASP A 136 16.36 -15.29 5.09
C ASP A 136 17.46 -14.53 5.83
N VAL A 137 17.97 -15.09 6.93
CA VAL A 137 19.06 -14.48 7.72
C VAL A 137 20.39 -14.50 6.96
N ASN A 138 20.66 -15.58 6.22
CA ASN A 138 21.96 -15.81 5.59
C ASN A 138 22.06 -15.27 4.18
N GLY A 139 20.92 -15.04 3.52
CA GLY A 139 20.88 -14.83 2.08
C GLY A 139 21.38 -16.05 1.31
N THR A 140 21.10 -17.26 1.82
CA THR A 140 21.46 -18.52 1.15
C THR A 140 20.88 -18.53 -0.26
N LYS A 141 21.68 -18.93 -1.25
CA LYS A 141 21.24 -18.93 -2.65
C LYS A 141 20.52 -20.23 -2.99
N PRO A 142 19.43 -20.16 -3.76
CA PRO A 142 18.75 -21.37 -4.22
C PRO A 142 19.62 -22.16 -5.19
N ALA A 143 19.48 -23.47 -5.16
CA ALA A 143 20.07 -24.37 -6.14
C ALA A 143 19.35 -24.24 -7.51
N ALA A 144 18.03 -24.00 -7.47
CA ALA A 144 17.21 -23.71 -8.65
C ALA A 144 16.06 -22.78 -8.28
N SER A 145 15.61 -21.99 -9.25
CA SER A 145 14.40 -21.18 -9.14
C SER A 145 13.58 -21.32 -10.42
N ALA A 146 12.26 -21.33 -10.28
CA ALA A 146 11.34 -21.38 -11.41
C ALA A 146 10.02 -20.71 -11.03
N MET A 147 9.30 -20.21 -12.02
CA MET A 147 8.06 -19.45 -11.83
C MET A 147 6.87 -20.30 -12.25
N THR A 148 5.74 -20.17 -11.52
CA THR A 148 4.50 -20.86 -11.88
C THR A 148 3.93 -20.36 -13.19
N ASP A 149 3.36 -21.28 -13.96
CA ASP A 149 2.59 -20.98 -15.17
C ASP A 149 1.15 -20.55 -14.86
N ALA A 150 0.35 -20.31 -15.92
CA ALA A 150 -1.06 -19.91 -15.82
C ALA A 150 -1.96 -20.90 -15.06
N ASP A 151 -1.54 -22.16 -14.97
CA ASP A 151 -2.25 -23.22 -14.24
C ASP A 151 -1.67 -23.41 -12.82
N GLY A 152 -0.75 -22.54 -12.38
CA GLY A 152 -0.11 -22.62 -11.06
C GLY A 152 0.97 -23.69 -10.94
N ASN A 153 1.46 -24.24 -12.05
CA ASN A 153 2.39 -25.36 -12.04
C ASN A 153 3.85 -24.91 -12.19
N VAL A 154 4.76 -25.59 -11.49
CA VAL A 154 6.20 -25.51 -11.73
C VAL A 154 6.88 -26.86 -11.48
N THR A 155 7.88 -27.19 -12.30
CA THR A 155 8.60 -28.46 -12.23
C THR A 155 10.11 -28.24 -12.06
N PHE A 156 10.69 -28.90 -11.07
CA PHE A 156 12.13 -29.06 -10.92
C PHE A 156 12.54 -30.44 -11.43
N GLU A 157 13.24 -30.49 -12.56
CA GLU A 157 13.79 -31.73 -13.12
C GLU A 157 15.25 -31.93 -12.69
N LYS A 158 15.74 -33.17 -12.85
CA LYS A 158 17.14 -33.53 -12.59
C LYS A 158 17.59 -33.27 -11.15
N VAL A 159 16.65 -33.42 -10.22
CA VAL A 159 16.92 -33.26 -8.80
C VAL A 159 17.60 -34.52 -8.30
N GLY A 160 18.78 -34.37 -7.70
CA GLY A 160 19.54 -35.50 -7.17
C GLY A 160 18.96 -36.06 -5.87
N ASP A 161 19.76 -36.88 -5.20
CA ASP A 161 19.40 -37.49 -3.92
C ASP A 161 19.64 -36.54 -2.74
N GLY A 162 18.69 -36.50 -1.80
CA GLY A 162 18.80 -35.72 -0.56
C GLY A 162 17.47 -35.21 -0.04
N MET A 163 17.56 -34.23 0.85
CA MET A 163 16.44 -33.43 1.35
C MET A 163 16.52 -32.03 0.76
N PHE A 164 15.39 -31.56 0.28
CA PHE A 164 15.23 -30.28 -0.38
C PHE A 164 14.21 -29.44 0.35
N LEU A 165 14.51 -28.16 0.55
CA LEU A 165 13.55 -27.17 1.01
C LEU A 165 13.03 -26.41 -0.21
N ILE A 166 11.70 -26.31 -0.31
CA ILE A 166 11.01 -25.53 -1.33
C ILE A 166 10.31 -24.36 -0.65
N THR A 167 10.57 -23.15 -1.14
CA THR A 167 9.94 -21.92 -0.68
C THR A 167 9.35 -21.16 -1.87
N ALA A 168 8.35 -20.32 -1.63
CA ALA A 168 7.79 -19.43 -2.64
C ALA A 168 8.00 -17.97 -2.25
N GLU A 169 8.26 -17.12 -3.23
CA GLU A 169 8.16 -15.68 -3.06
C GLU A 169 6.70 -15.28 -2.76
N ARG A 170 6.53 -14.18 -2.02
CA ARG A 170 5.19 -13.65 -1.73
C ARG A 170 4.57 -13.10 -3.02
N LEU A 171 3.34 -13.53 -3.33
CA LEU A 171 2.54 -12.90 -4.38
C LEU A 171 1.95 -11.61 -3.81
N VAL A 172 2.19 -10.47 -4.46
CA VAL A 172 1.65 -9.17 -4.05
C VAL A 172 1.00 -8.50 -5.26
N GLU A 173 -0.32 -8.60 -5.34
CA GLU A 173 -1.14 -7.94 -6.34
C GLU A 173 -2.14 -6.96 -5.71
N LYS A 174 -2.76 -6.11 -6.53
CA LYS A 174 -3.74 -5.11 -6.04
C LYS A 174 -4.95 -5.75 -5.35
N THR A 175 -5.31 -6.95 -5.77
CA THR A 175 -6.55 -7.63 -5.37
C THR A 175 -6.30 -8.86 -4.51
N LEU A 176 -5.04 -9.30 -4.38
CA LEU A 176 -4.69 -10.52 -3.69
C LEU A 176 -3.22 -10.47 -3.25
N GLU A 177 -2.97 -10.74 -1.98
CA GLU A 177 -1.64 -11.05 -1.47
C GLU A 177 -1.62 -12.48 -0.95
N CYS A 178 -0.65 -13.29 -1.38
CA CYS A 178 -0.52 -14.68 -0.93
C CYS A 178 0.86 -14.97 -0.38
N ALA A 179 0.91 -15.61 0.78
CA ALA A 179 2.11 -16.23 1.34
C ALA A 179 2.03 -17.75 1.21
N SER A 180 3.18 -18.40 0.94
CA SER A 180 3.26 -19.86 0.86
C SER A 180 3.98 -20.43 2.08
N SER A 181 3.55 -21.60 2.54
CA SER A 181 4.30 -22.38 3.54
C SER A 181 5.52 -23.04 2.90
N ALA A 182 6.66 -23.03 3.60
CA ALA A 182 7.83 -23.79 3.18
C ALA A 182 7.57 -25.30 3.27
N MET A 183 8.16 -26.08 2.37
CA MET A 183 7.99 -27.54 2.31
C MET A 183 9.32 -28.26 2.26
N LEU A 184 9.44 -29.36 2.99
CA LEU A 184 10.55 -30.31 2.87
C LEU A 184 10.15 -31.49 2.00
N VAL A 185 11.02 -31.85 1.07
CA VAL A 185 10.85 -32.97 0.14
C VAL A 185 12.12 -33.81 0.14
N ALA A 186 12.00 -35.11 0.32
CA ALA A 186 13.10 -36.05 0.18
C ALA A 186 13.05 -36.75 -1.18
N LEU A 187 14.21 -36.90 -1.83
CA LEU A 187 14.39 -37.77 -2.99
C LEU A 187 15.51 -38.79 -2.74
N PRO A 188 15.29 -40.09 -3.03
CA PRO A 188 13.97 -40.68 -3.24
C PRO A 188 13.07 -40.47 -2.01
N ASN A 189 11.77 -40.30 -2.22
CA ASN A 189 10.81 -40.31 -1.11
C ASN A 189 10.59 -41.76 -0.68
N VAL A 190 10.96 -42.05 0.58
CA VAL A 190 10.93 -43.39 1.18
C VAL A 190 9.80 -43.55 2.20
N HIS A 191 9.01 -42.48 2.41
CA HIS A 191 7.91 -42.43 3.37
C HIS A 191 6.59 -42.98 2.82
N VAL A 192 6.61 -43.58 1.64
CA VAL A 192 5.42 -44.13 0.96
C VAL A 192 5.09 -45.54 1.45
N GLU A 193 3.79 -45.87 1.53
CA GLU A 193 3.27 -47.14 2.06
C GLU A 193 3.84 -48.38 1.38
N ASP A 194 4.18 -48.30 0.08
CA ASP A 194 4.68 -49.43 -0.70
C ASP A 194 6.22 -49.59 -0.69
N GLY A 195 6.96 -48.76 0.06
CA GLY A 195 8.43 -48.82 0.13
C GLY A 195 9.13 -48.56 -1.22
N ALA A 196 8.42 -48.03 -2.21
CA ALA A 196 8.98 -47.69 -3.51
C ALA A 196 9.79 -46.39 -3.41
N ASN A 197 11.04 -46.41 -3.91
CA ASN A 197 11.89 -45.23 -4.05
C ASN A 197 11.27 -44.24 -5.04
N GLN A 198 10.33 -43.41 -4.57
CA GLN A 198 9.61 -42.48 -5.42
C GLN A 198 10.54 -41.32 -5.79
N ARG A 199 10.87 -41.23 -7.08
CA ARG A 199 11.70 -40.16 -7.65
C ARG A 199 10.90 -39.05 -8.33
N VAL A 200 9.58 -39.19 -8.41
CA VAL A 200 8.67 -38.15 -8.90
C VAL A 200 7.72 -37.79 -7.77
N VAL A 201 7.92 -36.62 -7.17
CA VAL A 201 7.10 -36.14 -6.05
C VAL A 201 6.23 -34.98 -6.53
N ASN A 202 4.95 -35.03 -6.21
CA ASN A 202 4.03 -33.92 -6.44
C ASN A 202 3.70 -33.29 -5.09
N ILE A 203 3.86 -31.97 -4.98
CA ILE A 203 3.56 -31.22 -3.77
C ILE A 203 2.56 -30.09 -4.05
N GLU A 204 1.76 -29.78 -3.04
CA GLU A 204 0.78 -28.70 -3.06
C GLU A 204 1.03 -27.81 -1.83
N PRO A 205 1.91 -26.80 -1.95
CA PRO A 205 2.18 -25.87 -0.87
C PRO A 205 0.91 -25.12 -0.46
N LYS A 206 0.71 -24.96 0.85
CA LYS A 206 -0.43 -24.19 1.36
C LYS A 206 -0.25 -22.72 1.02
N SER A 207 -1.28 -22.13 0.44
CA SER A 207 -1.43 -20.68 0.24
C SER A 207 -2.26 -20.08 1.37
N ASP A 208 -1.77 -18.99 1.95
CA ASP A 208 -2.52 -18.10 2.82
C ASP A 208 -2.68 -16.78 2.08
N CYS A 209 -3.88 -16.58 1.52
CA CYS A 209 -4.19 -15.43 0.68
C CYS A 209 -5.17 -14.50 1.38
N VAL A 210 -4.89 -13.20 1.29
CA VAL A 210 -5.74 -12.14 1.81
C VAL A 210 -6.02 -11.13 0.70
N VAL A 211 -7.26 -10.66 0.63
CA VAL A 211 -7.59 -9.49 -0.18
C VAL A 211 -7.11 -8.26 0.61
N PRO A 212 -6.14 -7.49 0.11
CA PRO A 212 -5.69 -6.31 0.82
C PRO A 212 -6.84 -5.29 0.93
N GLU A 213 -6.98 -4.67 2.09
CA GLU A 213 -7.95 -3.60 2.29
C GLU A 213 -7.50 -2.38 1.49
N ILE A 214 -8.11 -2.14 0.33
CA ILE A 214 -7.88 -0.92 -0.44
C ILE A 214 -8.56 0.22 0.29
N LYS A 215 -7.75 1.11 0.88
CA LYS A 215 -8.27 2.36 1.42
C LYS A 215 -8.82 3.22 0.28
N THR A 216 -10.02 3.75 0.50
CA THR A 216 -10.66 4.64 -0.46
C THR A 216 -11.07 5.93 0.20
N GLU A 217 -11.13 7.01 -0.59
CA GLU A 217 -11.58 8.33 -0.18
C GLU A 217 -12.74 8.82 -1.05
N THR A 218 -13.49 9.78 -0.52
CA THR A 218 -14.60 10.45 -1.19
C THR A 218 -14.25 11.90 -1.48
N LEU A 219 -14.51 12.36 -2.70
CA LEU A 219 -14.31 13.74 -3.11
C LEU A 219 -15.63 14.36 -3.57
N ASN A 220 -16.08 15.38 -2.86
CA ASN A 220 -17.26 16.15 -3.21
C ASN A 220 -16.86 17.42 -3.97
N VAL A 221 -17.61 17.83 -4.99
CA VAL A 221 -17.47 19.15 -5.61
C VAL A 221 -18.77 19.91 -5.56
N LYS A 222 -18.67 21.22 -5.29
CA LYS A 222 -19.77 22.16 -5.36
C LYS A 222 -19.36 23.42 -6.11
N LYS A 223 -20.24 23.90 -6.98
CA LYS A 223 -20.07 25.19 -7.66
C LYS A 223 -20.84 26.31 -6.95
N VAL A 224 -20.16 27.43 -6.74
CA VAL A 224 -20.69 28.68 -6.19
C VAL A 224 -20.48 29.84 -7.15
N TRP A 225 -21.49 30.71 -7.26
CA TRP A 225 -21.45 31.93 -8.07
C TRP A 225 -21.38 33.16 -7.18
N LYS A 226 -20.31 33.95 -7.30
CA LYS A 226 -20.11 35.24 -6.63
C LYS A 226 -20.20 36.37 -7.64
N ASP A 227 -21.42 36.70 -8.05
CA ASP A 227 -21.70 37.54 -9.21
C ASP A 227 -22.82 38.57 -8.98
N ALA A 228 -23.17 38.82 -7.72
CA ALA A 228 -24.27 39.70 -7.31
C ALA A 228 -25.63 39.35 -7.92
N GLY A 229 -25.88 38.05 -8.20
CA GLY A 229 -27.16 37.58 -8.72
C GLY A 229 -27.31 37.79 -10.23
N ASN A 230 -26.20 37.73 -10.96
CA ASN A 230 -26.20 37.85 -12.42
C ASN A 230 -27.08 36.75 -13.06
N ASN A 231 -27.97 37.14 -13.98
CA ASN A 231 -28.86 36.22 -14.69
C ASN A 231 -28.23 35.63 -15.96
N ASP A 232 -27.09 36.16 -16.42
CA ASP A 232 -26.38 35.70 -17.61
C ASP A 232 -25.38 34.56 -17.28
N ARG A 233 -25.81 33.60 -16.45
CA ARG A 233 -25.00 32.41 -16.12
C ARG A 233 -25.11 31.38 -17.25
N PRO A 234 -24.04 30.61 -17.53
CA PRO A 234 -24.19 29.44 -18.37
C PRO A 234 -25.12 28.43 -17.68
N LYS A 235 -25.83 27.62 -18.48
CA LYS A 235 -26.74 26.60 -17.95
C LYS A 235 -26.01 25.45 -17.25
N SER A 236 -24.76 25.23 -17.62
CA SER A 236 -23.88 24.24 -17.04
C SER A 236 -22.41 24.70 -17.11
N ILE A 237 -21.56 24.05 -16.33
CA ILE A 237 -20.10 24.08 -16.48
C ILE A 237 -19.58 22.65 -16.55
N THR A 238 -18.37 22.51 -17.08
CA THR A 238 -17.66 21.24 -17.10
C THR A 238 -16.52 21.25 -16.09
N VAL A 239 -16.49 20.25 -15.23
CA VAL A 239 -15.40 19.99 -14.29
C VAL A 239 -14.74 18.65 -14.60
N GLU A 240 -13.45 18.55 -14.30
CA GLU A 240 -12.62 17.39 -14.62
C GLU A 240 -11.93 16.92 -13.34
N LEU A 241 -12.03 15.62 -13.06
CA LEU A 241 -11.30 14.94 -12.00
C LEU A 241 -9.94 14.51 -12.54
N LEU A 242 -8.88 14.89 -11.84
CA LEU A 242 -7.51 14.54 -12.14
C LEU A 242 -6.97 13.58 -11.08
N LYS A 243 -6.28 12.53 -11.52
CA LYS A 243 -5.46 11.63 -10.68
C LYS A 243 -4.00 11.86 -11.03
N ASN A 244 -3.20 12.34 -10.09
CA ASN A 244 -1.77 12.59 -10.31
C ASN A 244 -1.49 13.48 -11.54
N GLY A 245 -2.38 14.44 -11.81
CA GLY A 245 -2.28 15.36 -12.95
C GLY A 245 -2.89 14.86 -14.27
N GLU A 246 -3.38 13.62 -14.34
CA GLU A 246 -4.02 13.06 -15.54
C GLU A 246 -5.54 13.04 -15.42
N SER A 247 -6.24 13.45 -16.48
CA SER A 247 -7.70 13.41 -16.54
C SER A 247 -8.23 11.98 -16.41
N GLN A 248 -9.13 11.79 -15.44
CA GLN A 248 -9.84 10.52 -15.24
C GLN A 248 -11.29 10.60 -15.71
N GLU A 249 -12.00 11.64 -15.29
CA GLU A 249 -13.43 11.78 -15.55
C GLU A 249 -13.82 13.25 -15.74
N THR A 250 -14.86 13.49 -16.54
CA THR A 250 -15.42 14.81 -16.80
C THR A 250 -16.90 14.82 -16.47
N ILE A 251 -17.31 15.78 -15.64
CA ILE A 251 -18.67 15.90 -15.12
C ILE A 251 -19.25 17.27 -15.49
N GLU A 252 -20.51 17.27 -15.89
CA GLU A 252 -21.29 18.51 -16.07
C GLU A 252 -21.99 18.89 -14.75
N LEU A 253 -21.77 20.12 -14.27
CA LEU A 253 -22.50 20.69 -13.14
C LEU A 253 -23.53 21.70 -13.65
N SER A 254 -24.76 21.62 -13.15
CA SER A 254 -25.88 22.48 -13.56
C SER A 254 -26.93 22.61 -12.44
N ASP A 255 -27.99 23.39 -12.66
CA ASP A 255 -29.12 23.43 -11.72
C ASP A 255 -29.75 22.04 -11.49
N ALA A 256 -29.70 21.14 -12.48
CA ALA A 256 -30.31 19.82 -12.38
C ALA A 256 -29.66 18.91 -11.32
N ASN A 257 -28.35 19.08 -11.07
CA ASN A 257 -27.63 18.38 -10.00
C ASN A 257 -27.28 19.30 -8.82
N ASN A 258 -28.01 20.40 -8.67
CA ASN A 258 -27.75 21.41 -7.65
C ASN A 258 -26.29 21.86 -7.63
N TRP A 259 -25.66 21.93 -8.81
CA TRP A 259 -24.27 22.35 -8.98
C TRP A 259 -23.27 21.51 -8.17
N GLN A 260 -23.57 20.23 -7.96
CA GLN A 260 -22.79 19.33 -7.09
C GLN A 260 -22.57 17.97 -7.74
N HIS A 261 -21.48 17.32 -7.34
CA HIS A 261 -21.17 15.94 -7.68
C HIS A 261 -20.27 15.31 -6.61
N THR A 262 -20.28 13.99 -6.52
CA THR A 262 -19.47 13.20 -5.57
C THR A 262 -18.82 12.06 -6.31
N TRP A 263 -17.49 11.98 -6.20
CA TRP A 263 -16.71 10.81 -6.58
C TRP A 263 -16.49 9.96 -5.33
N ALA A 264 -16.94 8.71 -5.37
CA ALA A 264 -16.76 7.72 -4.31
C ALA A 264 -15.74 6.67 -4.73
N GLU A 265 -15.23 5.91 -3.75
CA GLU A 265 -14.31 4.79 -3.97
C GLU A 265 -13.02 5.18 -4.71
N LEU A 266 -12.54 6.41 -4.50
CA LEU A 266 -11.27 6.84 -5.05
C LEU A 266 -10.14 6.17 -4.28
N GLU A 267 -9.20 5.53 -4.97
CA GLU A 267 -8.01 4.93 -4.34
C GLU A 267 -7.23 6.00 -3.55
N SER A 268 -7.09 5.80 -2.24
CA SER A 268 -6.38 6.71 -1.35
C SER A 268 -4.89 6.80 -1.71
N GLY A 269 -4.25 7.90 -1.30
CA GLY A 269 -2.81 8.13 -1.51
C GLY A 269 -2.44 8.64 -2.90
N ASN A 270 -3.43 8.92 -3.76
CA ASN A 270 -3.24 9.63 -5.02
C ASN A 270 -3.50 11.14 -4.86
N ASP A 271 -2.89 11.97 -5.70
CA ASP A 271 -3.16 13.41 -5.77
C ASP A 271 -4.41 13.66 -6.60
N TRP A 272 -5.56 13.71 -5.94
CA TRP A 272 -6.86 13.99 -6.55
C TRP A 272 -7.13 15.49 -6.62
N LYS A 273 -7.50 15.99 -7.81
CA LYS A 273 -7.84 17.40 -8.05
C LYS A 273 -9.06 17.55 -8.94
N VAL A 274 -9.83 18.59 -8.69
CA VAL A 274 -10.95 19.02 -9.54
C VAL A 274 -10.64 20.37 -10.17
N VAL A 275 -10.80 20.45 -11.49
CA VAL A 275 -10.59 21.67 -12.27
C VAL A 275 -11.83 22.01 -13.11
N GLU A 276 -12.15 23.29 -13.27
CA GLU A 276 -13.14 23.76 -14.24
C GLU A 276 -12.44 23.98 -15.58
N LYS A 277 -12.86 23.26 -16.63
CA LYS A 277 -12.16 23.21 -17.92
C LYS A 277 -12.26 24.53 -18.70
N ASP A 278 -13.46 25.12 -18.71
CA ASP A 278 -13.81 26.27 -19.51
C ASP A 278 -14.51 27.35 -18.67
N VAL A 279 -13.71 28.13 -17.94
CA VAL A 279 -14.24 29.22 -17.10
C VAL A 279 -14.98 30.24 -17.98
N PRO A 280 -16.26 30.55 -17.67
CA PRO A 280 -17.06 31.46 -18.49
C PRO A 280 -16.45 32.85 -18.63
N ALA A 281 -16.60 33.45 -19.80
CA ALA A 281 -16.03 34.76 -20.10
C ALA A 281 -16.44 35.84 -19.08
N GLY A 282 -15.46 36.60 -18.60
CA GLY A 282 -15.65 37.66 -17.60
C GLY A 282 -15.72 37.18 -16.15
N TYR A 283 -15.58 35.88 -15.89
CA TYR A 283 -15.42 35.32 -14.54
C TYR A 283 -13.95 34.98 -14.26
N THR A 284 -13.60 34.97 -12.98
CA THR A 284 -12.40 34.31 -12.45
C THR A 284 -12.83 33.12 -11.59
N THR A 285 -12.06 32.03 -11.62
CA THR A 285 -12.34 30.81 -10.84
C THR A 285 -11.31 30.64 -9.72
N ILE A 286 -11.74 30.16 -8.56
CA ILE A 286 -10.90 29.72 -7.45
C ILE A 286 -11.52 28.43 -6.91
N SER A 287 -10.70 27.39 -6.75
CA SER A 287 -11.08 26.15 -6.08
C SER A 287 -10.54 26.14 -4.66
N ASP A 288 -11.42 25.98 -3.68
CA ASP A 288 -11.07 25.84 -2.27
C ASP A 288 -11.26 24.38 -1.85
N TYR A 289 -10.27 23.80 -1.18
CA TYR A 289 -10.25 22.39 -0.76
C TYR A 289 -10.36 22.33 0.76
N ASP A 290 -11.36 21.60 1.24
CA ASP A 290 -11.60 21.37 2.66
C ASP A 290 -11.59 19.87 2.94
N MET A 291 -10.79 19.45 3.92
CA MET A 291 -10.77 18.07 4.42
C MET A 291 -11.85 17.96 5.48
N THR A 292 -12.96 17.28 5.16
CA THR A 292 -14.11 17.15 6.06
C THR A 292 -13.98 15.92 6.97
N ALA A 293 -13.20 14.92 6.56
CA ALA A 293 -12.79 13.77 7.37
C ALA A 293 -11.42 13.24 6.89
N GLU A 294 -10.90 12.16 7.51
CA GLU A 294 -9.65 11.51 7.10
C GLU A 294 -9.70 11.01 5.65
N ASP A 295 -10.85 10.45 5.25
CA ASP A 295 -11.08 9.88 3.91
C ASP A 295 -12.16 10.65 3.13
N GLU A 296 -12.44 11.90 3.49
CA GLU A 296 -13.42 12.74 2.81
C GLU A 296 -12.91 14.16 2.61
N ALA A 297 -12.95 14.61 1.35
CA ALA A 297 -12.62 15.97 0.97
C ALA A 297 -13.79 16.61 0.20
N SER A 298 -13.85 17.94 0.27
CA SER A 298 -14.80 18.74 -0.49
C SER A 298 -14.09 19.88 -1.20
N VAL A 299 -14.52 20.15 -2.44
CA VAL A 299 -14.00 21.21 -3.30
C VAL A 299 -15.11 22.19 -3.59
N THR A 300 -14.92 23.44 -3.20
CA THR A 300 -15.82 24.53 -3.60
C THR A 300 -15.19 25.34 -4.72
N ILE A 301 -15.73 25.21 -5.93
CA ILE A 301 -15.33 26.02 -7.08
C ILE A 301 -16.16 27.30 -7.08
N THR A 302 -15.50 28.45 -6.95
CA THR A 302 -16.17 29.76 -6.92
C THR A 302 -15.84 30.58 -8.16
N ASN A 303 -16.85 30.86 -8.99
CA ASN A 303 -16.72 31.83 -10.07
C ASN A 303 -17.12 33.22 -9.59
N THR A 304 -16.22 34.19 -9.72
CA THR A 304 -16.44 35.59 -9.35
C THR A 304 -16.52 36.48 -10.57
N LYS A 305 -17.53 37.35 -10.65
CA LYS A 305 -17.64 38.41 -11.65
C LYS A 305 -17.53 39.78 -10.97
N PRO A 306 -16.61 40.66 -11.40
CA PRO A 306 -16.51 42.01 -10.84
C PRO A 306 -17.81 42.81 -11.07
N ALA A 307 -18.22 43.58 -10.07
CA ALA A 307 -19.33 44.53 -10.25
C ALA A 307 -18.93 45.61 -11.26
N PRO A 308 -19.88 46.14 -12.07
CA PRO A 308 -19.62 47.29 -12.91
C PRO A 308 -19.08 48.46 -12.06
N PRO A 309 -18.09 49.23 -12.55
CA PRO A 309 -17.61 50.40 -11.83
C PRO A 309 -18.78 51.38 -11.63
N VAL A 310 -18.99 51.80 -10.38
CA VAL A 310 -20.04 52.77 -10.03
C VAL A 310 -19.58 54.15 -10.49
N THR A 311 -20.22 54.73 -11.50
CA THR A 311 -19.95 56.11 -11.92
C THR A 311 -20.40 57.06 -10.80
N PRO A 312 -19.56 57.98 -10.29
CA PRO A 312 -19.99 58.96 -9.29
C PRO A 312 -21.15 59.79 -9.81
N GLN A 313 -22.30 59.76 -9.13
CA GLN A 313 -23.42 60.63 -9.49
C GLN A 313 -23.05 62.09 -9.19
N LYS A 314 -23.13 62.95 -10.21
CA LYS A 314 -23.06 64.40 -10.05
C LYS A 314 -24.16 64.84 -9.08
N PRO A 315 -23.85 65.57 -7.98
CA PRO A 315 -24.87 66.06 -7.07
C PRO A 315 -25.96 66.82 -7.84
N PRO A 316 -27.24 66.64 -7.51
CA PRO A 316 -28.31 67.40 -8.15
C PRO A 316 -28.04 68.90 -7.95
N ALA A 317 -28.21 69.67 -9.03
CA ALA A 317 -28.05 71.12 -8.96
C ALA A 317 -28.97 71.68 -7.87
N GLN A 318 -28.40 72.37 -6.89
CA GLN A 318 -29.19 73.10 -5.90
C GLN A 318 -29.92 74.24 -6.61
N THR A 319 -31.20 74.07 -6.87
CA THR A 319 -32.13 75.18 -7.15
C THR A 319 -32.50 75.82 -5.81
N GLY A 320 -31.80 76.89 -5.44
CA GLY A 320 -32.05 77.66 -4.23
C GLY A 320 -31.85 79.15 -4.48
N ALA A 321 -32.91 79.92 -4.27
CA ALA A 321 -33.12 81.32 -4.58
C ALA A 321 -32.01 82.32 -4.20
N ASP A 322 -31.92 83.36 -5.02
CA ASP A 322 -31.37 84.68 -4.72
C ASP A 322 -31.83 85.18 -3.34
N ILE A 323 -30.90 85.37 -2.40
CA ILE A 323 -31.07 86.35 -1.32
C ILE A 323 -29.73 87.04 -1.08
N ALA A 324 -29.64 88.28 -1.52
CA ALA A 324 -28.61 89.21 -1.13
C ALA A 324 -28.80 89.66 0.33
N LEU A 325 -27.67 89.78 1.06
CA LEU A 325 -27.28 90.92 1.93
C LEU A 325 -27.07 90.68 3.47
N VAL A 326 -25.79 90.94 3.89
CA VAL A 326 -25.25 91.52 5.16
C VAL A 326 -25.09 90.64 6.42
N VAL A 327 -23.86 90.17 6.76
CA VAL A 327 -22.74 90.76 7.58
C VAL A 327 -22.98 90.78 9.10
N VAL A 328 -22.14 90.08 9.89
CA VAL A 328 -21.39 90.62 11.07
C VAL A 328 -20.11 89.79 11.31
N VAL A 329 -19.01 90.53 11.47
CA VAL A 329 -17.63 90.14 11.79
C VAL A 329 -17.48 89.81 13.28
N ALA A 330 -16.79 88.71 13.63
CA ALA A 330 -16.23 88.50 14.97
C ALA A 330 -15.03 87.54 14.93
N GLY A 331 -13.86 88.05 14.55
CA GLY A 331 -12.61 87.28 14.49
C GLY A 331 -11.35 88.12 14.68
N ALA A 332 -11.41 89.17 15.51
CA ALA A 332 -10.28 90.05 15.80
C ALA A 332 -10.25 90.54 17.26
N ALA A 333 -10.44 89.61 18.21
CA ALA A 333 -10.42 89.90 19.66
C ALA A 333 -9.33 89.15 20.45
N LEU A 334 -8.30 88.60 19.79
CA LEU A 334 -7.26 87.80 20.47
C LEU A 334 -5.82 88.38 20.44
N VAL A 335 -5.60 89.59 19.93
CA VAL A 335 -4.22 90.15 19.83
C VAL A 335 -3.99 91.44 20.64
N LEU A 336 -5.03 92.15 21.09
CA LEU A 336 -4.84 93.39 21.89
C LEU A 336 -4.85 93.19 23.41
N GLY A 337 -5.28 92.02 23.92
CA GLY A 337 -5.26 91.71 25.35
C GLY A 337 -3.86 91.46 25.93
N VAL A 338 -2.88 91.12 25.09
CA VAL A 338 -1.50 90.81 25.52
C VAL A 338 -0.63 92.08 25.68
N LEU A 339 -1.03 93.21 25.10
CA LEU A 339 -0.27 94.47 25.17
C LEU A 339 -0.48 95.29 26.46
N LEU A 340 -1.50 94.97 27.26
CA LEU A 340 -1.74 95.67 28.54
C LEU A 340 -1.03 95.03 29.74
N ILE A 341 -0.48 93.82 29.62
CA ILE A 341 0.24 93.15 30.73
C ILE A 341 1.74 93.51 30.76
N VAL A 342 2.33 94.02 29.67
CA VAL A 342 3.77 94.31 29.59
C VAL A 342 4.14 95.73 30.07
N LYS A 343 3.18 96.67 30.15
CA LYS A 343 3.45 98.04 30.65
C LYS A 343 3.48 98.18 32.17
N SER A 344 3.13 97.14 32.94
CA SER A 344 3.21 97.15 34.42
C SER A 344 4.64 96.98 34.98
N ARG A 345 5.68 96.93 34.13
CA ARG A 345 7.06 96.67 34.57
C ARG A 345 8.10 97.77 34.31
N LYS A 346 7.69 98.96 33.85
CA LYS A 346 8.63 100.11 33.74
C LYS A 346 7.91 101.42 34.05
N LYS A 347 7.97 101.88 35.32
CA LYS A 347 8.12 103.30 35.73
C LYS A 347 7.75 103.63 37.19
N GLU A 348 7.86 102.69 38.13
CA GLU A 348 8.14 103.05 39.53
C GLU A 348 9.63 102.85 39.80
N ALA A 349 10.42 103.84 39.35
CA ALA A 349 11.71 104.29 39.84
C ALA A 349 12.01 105.65 39.20
#